data_AF-A0A7C3S1D2-F1
#
_entry.id   AF-A0A7C3S1D2-F1
#
_cell.length_a   1.000
_cell.length_b   1.000
_cell.length_c   1.000
_cell.angle_alpha   90.00
_cell.angle_beta   90.00
_cell.angle_gamma   90.00
#
_symmetry.space_group_name_H-M   'P 1'
#
loop_
_entity.id
_entity.type
_entity.pdbx_description
1 polymer ?
#
loop_
_entity_poly.entity_id
_entity_poly.type
_entity_poly.pdbx_seq_one_letter_code
_entity_poly.pdbx_strand_id
1 'polypeptide(L)'
;MARVLIPVYFDYASTLCYIAWKIVSQLEGELNFEALWKGVPISMRDPKTRAGRELGPREVEKVMMVAAETGVPVAPPPRWLASEAALEGAELAREAHVFPAYHSAVFQAAFEARLDIGSSEVLAAIAEKVGMEPR
;
A
#
# COMPACT_ATOMS: atom_id res chain seq x y z
N MET A 1 -17.65 -12.39 -21.19
CA MET A 1 -17.66 -10.91 -21.18
C MET A 1 -16.23 -10.44 -21.00
N ALA A 2 -15.81 -9.36 -21.66
CA ALA A 2 -14.46 -8.82 -21.47
C ALA A 2 -14.31 -8.30 -20.03
N ARG A 3 -13.20 -8.64 -19.36
CA ARG A 3 -12.88 -8.13 -18.01
C ARG A 3 -12.44 -6.67 -18.13
N VAL A 4 -13.01 -5.78 -17.33
CA VAL A 4 -12.62 -4.37 -17.31
C VAL A 4 -11.33 -4.23 -16.49
N LEU A 5 -10.31 -3.59 -17.06
CA LEU A 5 -9.07 -3.29 -16.34
C LEU A 5 -9.09 -1.84 -15.87
N ILE A 6 -8.93 -1.61 -14.57
CA ILE A 6 -8.97 -0.28 -13.95
C ILE A 6 -7.59 0.04 -13.38
N PRO A 7 -6.85 1.01 -13.96
CA PRO A 7 -5.60 1.48 -13.37
C PRO A 7 -5.83 2.19 -12.03
N VAL A 8 -5.15 1.75 -10.98
CA VAL A 8 -5.19 2.37 -9.65
C VAL A 8 -3.79 2.77 -9.24
N TYR A 9 -3.52 4.06 -9.09
CA TYR A 9 -2.21 4.54 -8.65
C TYR A 9 -2.17 4.57 -7.12
N PHE A 10 -1.09 4.04 -6.54
CA PHE A 10 -0.99 3.89 -5.09
C PHE A 10 0.42 4.15 -4.57
N ASP A 11 0.49 4.35 -3.26
CA ASP A 11 1.73 4.33 -2.50
C ASP A 11 1.48 3.63 -1.16
N TYR A 12 2.42 2.78 -0.73
CA TYR A 12 2.39 2.15 0.59
C TYR A 12 2.55 3.14 1.74
N ALA A 13 3.08 4.35 1.50
CA ALA A 13 3.14 5.41 2.50
C ALA A 13 1.77 6.06 2.81
N SER A 14 0.74 5.80 1.99
CA SER A 14 -0.56 6.46 2.10
C SER A 14 -1.60 5.57 2.80
N THR A 15 -2.07 6.02 3.97
CA THR A 15 -3.18 5.36 4.68
C THR A 15 -4.46 5.35 3.86
N LEU A 16 -4.69 6.36 3.01
CA LEU A 16 -5.85 6.39 2.11
C LEU A 16 -5.73 5.32 1.00
N CYS A 17 -4.52 5.03 0.52
CA CYS A 17 -4.31 3.94 -0.44
C CYS A 17 -4.56 2.57 0.20
N TYR A 18 -4.24 2.40 1.48
CA TYR A 18 -4.61 1.19 2.24
C TYR A 18 -6.13 1.01 2.34
N ILE A 19 -6.87 2.08 2.67
CA ILE A 19 -8.34 2.05 2.68
C ILE A 19 -8.88 1.68 1.29
N ALA A 20 -8.38 2.34 0.24
CA ALA A 20 -8.78 2.06 -1.13
C ALA A 20 -8.48 0.60 -1.51
N TRP A 21 -7.32 0.07 -1.13
CA TRP A 21 -6.96 -1.33 -1.37
C TRP A 21 -7.96 -2.31 -0.73
N LYS A 22 -8.35 -2.10 0.54
CA LYS A 22 -9.35 -2.94 1.22
C LYS A 22 -10.69 -2.96 0.45
N ILE A 23 -11.18 -1.78 0.08
CA ILE A 23 -12.47 -1.62 -0.62
C ILE A 23 -12.40 -2.22 -2.02
N VAL A 24 -11.39 -1.86 -2.80
CA VAL A 24 -11.23 -2.34 -4.19
C VAL A 24 -11.04 -3.85 -4.22
N SER A 25 -10.26 -4.42 -3.31
CA SER A 25 -10.05 -5.88 -3.25
C SER A 25 -11.35 -6.64 -2.96
N GLN A 26 -12.23 -6.08 -2.12
CA GLN A 26 -13.57 -6.65 -1.91
C GLN A 26 -14.41 -6.55 -3.18
N LEU A 27 -14.46 -5.37 -3.80
CA LEU A 27 -15.26 -5.12 -5.00
C LEU A 27 -14.80 -5.95 -6.20
N GLU A 28 -13.50 -6.22 -6.36
CA GLU A 28 -12.97 -7.13 -7.40
C GLU A 28 -13.53 -8.56 -7.26
N GLY A 29 -13.85 -8.99 -6.03
CA GLY A 29 -14.50 -10.29 -5.80
C GLY A 29 -16.00 -10.28 -6.11
N GLU A 30 -16.65 -9.12 -6.04
CA GLU A 30 -18.09 -8.95 -6.25
C GLU A 30 -18.44 -8.56 -7.70
N LEU A 31 -17.51 -7.90 -8.40
CA LEU A 31 -17.71 -7.29 -9.70
C LEU A 31 -16.69 -7.82 -10.73
N ASN A 32 -17.06 -7.83 -12.00
CA ASN A 32 -16.21 -8.35 -13.08
C ASN A 32 -15.17 -7.33 -13.58
N PHE A 33 -14.22 -6.92 -12.72
CA PHE A 33 -13.07 -6.08 -13.10
C PHE A 33 -11.74 -6.60 -12.52
N GLU A 34 -10.65 -5.95 -12.90
CA GLU A 34 -9.32 -6.12 -12.35
C GLU A 34 -8.71 -4.76 -12.02
N ALA A 35 -8.17 -4.60 -10.83
CA ALA A 35 -7.42 -3.42 -10.43
C ALA A 35 -5.94 -3.58 -10.84
N LEU A 36 -5.50 -2.74 -11.77
CA LEU A 36 -4.10 -2.61 -12.16
C LEU A 36 -3.40 -1.60 -11.25
N TRP A 37 -2.90 -2.09 -10.12
CA TRP A 37 -2.19 -1.29 -9.12
C TRP A 37 -0.84 -0.77 -9.65
N LYS A 38 -0.62 0.55 -9.67
CA LYS A 38 0.62 1.16 -10.19
C LYS A 38 1.29 2.00 -9.10
N GLY A 39 2.46 1.57 -8.67
CA GLY A 39 3.23 2.24 -7.64
C GLY A 39 3.71 3.63 -8.07
N VAL A 40 3.40 4.67 -7.30
CA VAL A 40 3.88 6.03 -7.52
C VAL A 40 4.18 6.67 -6.17
N PRO A 41 5.46 6.94 -5.84
CA PRO A 41 5.81 7.59 -4.59
C PRO A 41 5.14 8.97 -4.46
N ILE A 42 4.34 9.19 -3.43
CA ILE A 42 3.71 10.49 -3.15
C ILE A 42 4.77 11.56 -2.86
N SER A 43 5.92 11.14 -2.32
CA SER A 43 7.09 11.98 -2.03
C SER A 43 7.68 12.64 -3.27
N MET A 44 7.51 12.04 -4.46
CA MET A 44 7.89 12.63 -5.74
C MET A 44 7.00 13.80 -6.16
N ARG A 45 5.74 13.83 -5.70
CA ARG A 45 4.77 14.88 -6.04
C ARG A 45 4.67 15.95 -4.97
N ASP A 46 4.73 15.57 -3.70
CA ASP A 46 4.70 16.48 -2.57
C ASP A 46 5.86 16.19 -1.60
N PRO A 47 6.91 17.04 -1.58
CA PRO A 47 8.04 16.89 -0.67
C PRO A 47 7.67 16.90 0.83
N LYS A 48 6.48 17.37 1.21
CA LYS A 48 5.99 17.31 2.59
C LYS A 48 5.68 15.88 3.04
N THR A 49 5.47 14.98 2.09
CA THR A 49 5.17 13.56 2.32
C THR A 49 6.41 12.68 2.36
N ARG A 50 7.61 13.27 2.38
CA ARG A 50 8.88 12.53 2.54
C ARG A 50 8.89 11.75 3.86
N ALA A 51 9.46 10.55 3.80
CA ALA A 51 9.61 9.65 4.93
C ALA A 51 10.18 10.36 6.17
N GLY A 52 9.65 10.01 7.34
CA GLY A 52 10.05 10.55 8.64
C GLY A 52 9.47 11.93 8.97
N ARG A 53 8.89 12.66 8.02
CA ARG A 53 8.13 13.90 8.32
C ARG A 53 6.85 13.57 9.06
N GLU A 54 6.47 14.41 10.01
CA GLU A 54 5.21 14.27 10.74
C GLU A 54 4.01 14.48 9.81
N LEU A 55 2.96 13.70 10.02
CA LEU A 55 1.68 13.97 9.38
C LEU A 55 1.06 15.20 10.05
N GLY A 56 0.62 16.15 9.22
CA GLY A 56 -0.07 17.33 9.73
C GLY A 56 -1.49 16.98 10.23
N PRO A 57 -2.09 17.87 11.01
CA PRO A 57 -3.42 17.65 11.58
C PRO A 57 -4.50 17.47 10.52
N ARG A 58 -4.36 18.14 9.36
CA ARG A 58 -5.29 18.03 8.24
C ARG A 58 -5.21 16.66 7.56
N GLU A 59 -4.01 16.13 7.38
CA GLU A 59 -3.81 14.80 6.83
C GLU A 59 -4.39 13.73 7.76
N VAL A 60 -4.16 13.87 9.06
CA VAL A 60 -4.73 12.97 10.08
C VAL A 60 -6.25 13.03 10.06
N GLU A 61 -6.84 14.22 10.14
CA GLU A 61 -8.29 14.42 10.10
C GLU A 61 -8.91 13.80 8.84
N LYS A 62 -8.29 14.02 7.67
CA LYS A 62 -8.75 13.45 6.41
C LYS A 62 -8.79 11.92 6.45
N VAL A 63 -7.75 11.27 6.97
CA VAL A 63 -7.71 9.81 7.10
C VAL A 63 -8.80 9.33 8.05
N MET A 64 -8.98 9.99 9.19
CA MET A 64 -9.99 9.60 10.18
C MET A 64 -11.41 9.74 9.64
N MET A 65 -11.71 10.80 8.89
CA MET A 65 -13.01 10.96 8.22
C MET A 65 -13.27 9.85 7.21
N VAL A 66 -12.32 9.57 6.32
CA VAL A 66 -12.49 8.51 5.30
C VAL A 66 -12.61 7.13 5.94
N ALA A 67 -11.85 6.85 7.00
CA ALA A 67 -11.96 5.60 7.75
C ALA A 67 -13.36 5.43 8.37
N ALA A 68 -13.91 6.51 8.96
CA ALA A 68 -15.26 6.50 9.52
C ALA A 68 -16.36 6.33 8.46
N GLU A 69 -16.24 7.02 7.32
CA GLU A 69 -17.21 6.95 6.21
C GLU A 69 -17.21 5.59 5.51
N THR A 70 -16.03 4.98 5.34
CA THR A 70 -15.88 3.70 4.64
C THR A 70 -16.01 2.48 5.54
N GLY A 71 -15.97 2.67 6.86
CA GLY A 71 -15.97 1.58 7.84
C GLY A 71 -14.67 0.76 7.88
N VAL A 72 -13.59 1.21 7.21
CA VAL A 72 -12.29 0.54 7.26
C VAL A 72 -11.52 1.03 8.48
N PRO A 73 -11.31 0.18 9.52
CA PRO A 73 -10.66 0.61 10.75
C PRO A 73 -9.15 0.76 10.53
N VAL A 74 -8.66 1.99 10.47
CA VAL A 74 -7.24 2.31 10.40
C VAL A 74 -6.96 3.68 10.99
N ALA A 75 -5.82 3.81 11.67
CA ALA A 75 -5.28 5.09 12.08
C ALA A 75 -4.02 5.39 11.26
N PRO A 76 -3.78 6.63 10.84
CA PRO A 76 -2.54 6.97 10.16
C PRO A 76 -1.32 6.79 11.10
N PRO A 77 -0.11 6.55 10.57
CA PRO A 77 1.11 6.60 11.36
C PRO A 77 1.40 8.06 11.78
N PRO A 78 2.22 8.29 12.82
CA PRO A 78 2.58 9.64 13.24
C PRO A 78 3.50 10.36 12.23
N ARG A 79 4.21 9.59 11.39
CA ARG A 79 5.16 10.07 10.38
C ARG A 79 4.94 9.34 9.06
N TRP A 80 5.28 10.00 7.97
CA TRP A 80 5.25 9.40 6.63
C TRP A 80 6.23 8.23 6.57
N LEU A 81 5.80 7.13 5.95
CA LEU A 81 6.60 5.92 5.79
C LEU A 81 7.57 6.07 4.62
N ALA A 82 8.73 5.41 4.70
CA ALA A 82 9.56 5.17 3.52
C ALA A 82 8.96 4.01 2.72
N SER A 83 8.60 4.26 1.47
CA SER A 83 7.86 3.28 0.65
C SER A 83 8.59 2.92 -0.64
N GLU A 84 9.67 3.62 -0.98
CA GLU A 84 10.39 3.46 -2.23
C GLU A 84 10.88 2.01 -2.42
N ALA A 85 11.57 1.45 -1.41
CA ALA A 85 12.03 0.06 -1.45
C ALA A 85 10.86 -0.94 -1.50
N ALA A 86 9.76 -0.66 -0.80
CA ALA A 86 8.58 -1.50 -0.81
C ALA A 86 7.89 -1.50 -2.20
N LEU A 87 7.89 -0.36 -2.89
CA LEU A 87 7.39 -0.21 -4.26
C LEU A 87 8.29 -0.94 -5.27
N GLU A 88 9.61 -0.86 -5.13
CA GLU A 88 10.56 -1.65 -5.93
C GLU A 88 10.31 -3.16 -5.75
N GLY A 89 10.17 -3.61 -4.51
CA GLY A 89 9.82 -5.01 -4.22
C GLY A 89 8.48 -5.43 -4.81
N ALA A 90 7.54 -4.49 -4.99
CA ALA A 90 6.27 -4.77 -5.66
C ALA A 90 6.46 -5.09 -7.15
N GLU A 91 7.36 -4.38 -7.85
CA GLU A 91 7.68 -4.69 -9.24
C GLU A 91 8.41 -6.03 -9.36
N LEU A 92 9.33 -6.36 -8.45
CA LEU A 92 9.94 -7.69 -8.37
C LEU A 92 8.90 -8.79 -8.11
N ALA A 93 7.91 -8.53 -7.25
CA ALA A 93 6.81 -9.46 -7.01
C ALA A 93 5.93 -9.66 -8.26
N ARG A 94 5.86 -8.68 -9.18
CA ARG A 94 5.20 -8.86 -10.49
C ARG A 94 5.99 -9.82 -11.37
N GLU A 95 7.31 -9.64 -11.44
CA GLU A 95 8.20 -10.55 -12.18
C GLU A 95 8.09 -11.99 -11.66
N ALA A 96 7.94 -12.15 -10.34
CA ALA A 96 7.76 -13.44 -9.68
C ALA A 96 6.30 -13.95 -9.64
N HIS A 97 5.34 -13.26 -10.28
CA HIS A 97 3.92 -13.61 -10.31
C HIS A 97 3.21 -13.71 -8.93
N VAL A 98 3.75 -13.05 -7.90
CA VAL A 98 3.23 -13.05 -6.51
C VAL A 98 2.82 -11.66 -6.03
N PHE A 99 2.68 -10.69 -6.94
CA PHE A 99 2.31 -9.30 -6.62
C PHE A 99 1.10 -9.18 -5.68
N PRO A 100 -0.06 -9.85 -5.88
CA PRO A 100 -1.21 -9.66 -4.99
C PRO A 100 -0.89 -10.02 -3.53
N ALA A 101 -0.13 -11.10 -3.31
CA ALA A 101 0.29 -11.52 -1.99
C ALA A 101 1.27 -10.52 -1.38
N TYR A 102 2.30 -10.10 -2.13
CA TYR A 102 3.24 -9.06 -1.68
C TYR A 102 2.53 -7.75 -1.34
N HIS A 103 1.64 -7.29 -2.21
CA HIS A 103 0.89 -6.05 -2.08
C HIS A 103 0.04 -6.04 -0.80
N SER A 104 -0.68 -7.13 -0.54
CA SER A 104 -1.42 -7.28 0.71
C SER A 104 -0.51 -7.29 1.94
N ALA A 105 0.61 -8.01 1.87
CA ALA A 105 1.51 -8.20 3.00
C ALA A 105 2.21 -6.90 3.41
N VAL A 106 2.66 -6.07 2.46
CA VAL A 106 3.26 -4.76 2.75
C VAL A 106 2.23 -3.82 3.38
N PHE A 107 1.01 -3.78 2.86
CA PHE A 107 -0.04 -2.94 3.42
C PHE A 107 -0.42 -3.35 4.85
N GLN A 108 -0.57 -4.65 5.08
CA GLN A 108 -0.81 -5.20 6.42
C GLN A 108 0.36 -4.93 7.36
N ALA A 109 1.60 -5.10 6.90
CA ALA A 109 2.78 -4.79 7.67
C ALA A 109 2.80 -3.32 8.12
N ALA A 110 2.52 -2.38 7.20
CA ALA A 110 2.50 -0.95 7.49
C ALA A 110 1.37 -0.53 8.44
N PHE A 111 0.12 -0.94 8.15
CA PHE A 111 -1.06 -0.34 8.77
C PHE A 111 -1.74 -1.21 9.82
N GLU A 112 -1.55 -2.52 9.78
CA GLU A 112 -2.08 -3.44 10.81
C GLU A 112 -0.99 -3.79 11.83
N ALA A 113 0.17 -4.27 11.38
CA ALA A 113 1.26 -4.70 12.25
C ALA A 113 2.22 -3.57 12.68
N ARG A 114 2.10 -2.38 12.08
CA ARG A 114 2.93 -1.19 12.36
C ARG A 114 4.44 -1.45 12.24
N LEU A 115 4.83 -2.26 11.27
CA LEU A 115 6.22 -2.55 10.95
C LEU A 115 6.80 -1.47 10.03
N ASP A 116 8.12 -1.27 10.13
CA ASP A 116 8.86 -0.36 9.26
C ASP A 116 9.06 -0.97 7.87
N ILE A 117 8.20 -0.59 6.92
CA ILE A 117 8.30 -1.01 5.52
C ILE A 117 9.44 -0.32 4.75
N GLY A 118 10.19 0.58 5.38
CA GLY A 118 11.47 1.08 4.87
C GLY A 118 12.64 0.16 5.23
N SER A 119 12.44 -0.81 6.13
CA SER A 119 13.46 -1.77 6.55
C SER A 119 13.62 -2.90 5.54
N SER A 120 14.85 -3.13 5.09
CA SER A 120 15.18 -4.26 4.22
C SER A 120 14.90 -5.62 4.88
N GLU A 121 15.04 -5.73 6.20
CA GLU A 121 14.74 -6.96 6.95
C GLU A 121 13.24 -7.30 6.90
N VAL A 122 12.38 -6.30 7.13
CA VAL A 122 10.92 -6.46 7.05
C VAL A 122 10.51 -6.84 5.63
N LEU A 123 11.04 -6.16 4.61
CA LEU A 123 10.70 -6.43 3.22
C LEU A 123 11.23 -7.80 2.76
N ALA A 124 12.42 -8.21 3.20
CA ALA A 124 12.98 -9.54 2.91
C ALA A 124 12.10 -10.64 3.51
N ALA A 125 11.67 -10.49 4.77
CA ALA A 125 10.78 -11.45 5.41
C ALA A 125 9.41 -11.54 4.70
N ILE A 126 8.88 -10.41 4.21
CA ILE A 126 7.67 -10.40 3.38
C ILE A 126 7.90 -11.13 2.07
N ALA A 127 8.99 -10.81 1.36
CA ALA A 127 9.36 -11.40 0.08
C ALA A 127 9.49 -12.93 0.19
N GLU A 128 10.24 -13.43 1.18
CA GLU A 128 10.39 -14.86 1.46
C GLU A 128 9.02 -15.53 1.72
N LYS A 129 8.20 -14.92 2.59
CA LYS A 129 6.88 -15.45 2.93
C LYS A 129 5.93 -15.58 1.74
N VAL A 130 6.04 -14.68 0.76
CA VAL A 130 5.20 -14.71 -0.44
C VAL A 130 5.81 -15.53 -1.59
N GLY A 131 6.97 -16.16 -1.37
CA GLY A 131 7.62 -17.05 -2.35
C GLY A 131 8.49 -16.33 -3.37
N MET A 132 9.05 -15.16 -3.02
CA MET A 132 10.09 -14.53 -3.84
C MET A 132 11.45 -15.13 -3.46
N GLU A 133 12.16 -15.67 -4.45
CA GLU A 133 13.51 -16.21 -4.26
C GLU A 133 14.51 -15.07 -3.91
N PRO A 134 15.45 -15.31 -2.97
CA PRO A 134 16.57 -14.40 -2.77
C PRO A 134 17.41 -14.33 -4.06
N ARG A 135 17.77 -13.11 -4.48
CA ARG A 135 18.74 -12.90 -5.58
C ARG A 135 20.17 -12.88 -5.06
#